data_AF-A0A9E3LGW6-F1
#
_entry.id   AF-A0A9E3LGW6-F1
#
_cell.length_a   1.000
_cell.length_b   1.000
_cell.length_c   1.000
_cell.angle_alpha   90.00
_cell.angle_beta   90.00
_cell.angle_gamma   90.00
#
_symmetry.space_group_name_H-M   'P 1'
#
loop_
_entity.id
_entity.type
_entity.pdbx_description
1 polymer ?
#
loop_
_entity_poly.entity_id
_entity_poly.type
_entity_poly.pdbx_seq_one_letter_code
_entity_poly.pdbx_strand_id
1 'polypeptide(L)' 'MKEIKIICDSEITIKNIKTGHVYKDEAEVQADLNAKPEDIKRDVKIIVPTIPLFSKT' A
#
# COMPACT_ATOMS: atom_id res chain seq x y z
N MET A 1 22.30 22.80 6.36
CA MET A 1 20.96 22.18 6.23
C MET A 1 21.10 20.73 6.65
N LYS A 2 20.32 20.26 7.62
CA LYS A 2 20.45 18.89 8.16
C LYS A 2 19.53 17.98 7.34
N GLU A 3 20.09 16.97 6.69
CA GLU A 3 19.34 16.00 5.89
C GLU A 3 18.64 15.01 6.84
N ILE A 4 17.30 14.94 6.78
CA ILE A 4 16.51 14.02 7.60
C ILE A 4 16.04 12.89 6.70
N LYS A 5 16.64 11.70 6.85
CA LYS A 5 16.19 10.49 6.15
C LYS A 5 14.99 9.90 6.90
N ILE A 6 13.83 9.99 6.28
CA ILE A 6 12.58 9.42 6.82
C ILE A 6 12.47 8.01 6.27
N ILE A 7 12.56 7.02 7.15
CA ILE A 7 12.28 5.62 6.80
C ILE A 7 10.77 5.47 6.88
N CYS A 8 10.16 5.14 5.75
CA CYS A 8 8.72 4.99 5.65
C CYS A 8 8.37 3.51 5.51
N ASP A 9 7.40 3.04 6.30
CA ASP A 9 6.83 1.72 6.11
C ASP A 9 5.68 1.82 5.09
N SER A 10 5.48 0.78 4.29
CA SER A 10 4.46 0.74 3.27
C SER A 10 3.67 -0.56 3.35
N GLU A 11 2.37 -0.44 3.55
CA GLU A 11 1.45 -1.56 3.50
C GLU A 11 0.73 -1.54 2.14
N ILE A 12 0.86 -2.62 1.39
CA ILE A 12 0.21 -2.78 0.08
C ILE A 12 -0.93 -3.76 0.27
N THR A 13 -2.16 -3.30 0.00
CA THR A 13 -3.35 -4.15 0.01
C THR A 13 -3.89 -4.24 -1.40
N ILE A 14 -3.95 -5.45 -1.94
CA ILE A 14 -4.54 -5.70 -3.26
C ILE A 14 -5.91 -6.32 -3.05
N LYS A 15 -6.96 -5.75 -3.63
CA LYS A 15 -8.31 -6.28 -3.50
C LYS A 15 -9.04 -6.31 -4.84
N ASN A 16 -9.83 -7.35 -5.06
CA ASN A 16 -10.79 -7.43 -6.15
C ASN A 16 -12.07 -6.68 -5.76
N ILE A 17 -12.53 -5.75 -6.58
CA ILE A 17 -13.78 -5.02 -6.33
C ILE A 17 -15.03 -5.85 -6.65
N LYS A 18 -14.94 -6.84 -7.55
CA LYS A 18 -16.07 -7.68 -7.94
C LYS A 18 -16.28 -8.85 -6.99
N THR A 19 -15.20 -9.55 -6.65
CA THR A 19 -15.28 -10.73 -5.79
C THR A 19 -15.13 -10.38 -4.31
N GLY A 20 -14.67 -9.17 -3.99
CA GLY A 20 -14.37 -8.76 -2.61
C GLY A 20 -13.14 -9.45 -2.03
N HIS A 21 -12.43 -10.26 -2.83
CA HIS A 21 -11.25 -11.01 -2.39
C HIS A 21 -10.08 -10.06 -2.14
N VAL A 22 -9.40 -10.23 -1.00
CA VAL A 22 -8.16 -9.51 -0.69
C VAL A 22 -7.00 -10.45 -0.98
N TYR A 23 -6.15 -10.07 -1.92
CA TYR A 23 -4.95 -10.81 -2.30
C TYR A 23 -3.78 -10.35 -1.44
N LYS A 24 -2.95 -11.29 -0.98
CA LYS A 24 -1.73 -10.96 -0.24
C LYS A 24 -0.60 -10.52 -1.17
N ASP A 25 -0.54 -11.11 -2.36
CA ASP A 25 0.58 -10.96 -3.28
C ASP A 25 0.13 -10.85 -4.74
N GLU A 26 0.97 -10.23 -5.57
CA GLU A 26 0.71 -10.14 -7.02
C GLU A 26 0.66 -11.52 -7.70
N ALA A 27 1.32 -12.53 -7.13
CA ALA A 27 1.24 -13.91 -7.62
C ALA A 27 -0.17 -14.50 -7.48
N GLU A 28 -0.90 -14.18 -6.40
CA GLU A 28 -2.29 -14.63 -6.23
C GLU A 28 -3.22 -13.92 -7.20
N VAL A 29 -2.98 -12.62 -7.45
CA VAL A 29 -3.72 -11.85 -8.45
C VAL A 29 -3.54 -12.46 -9.84
N GLN A 30 -2.32 -12.88 -10.19
CA GLN A 30 -2.04 -13.47 -11.50
C GLN A 30 -2.55 -14.91 -11.63
N ALA A 31 -2.64 -15.66 -10.53
CA ALA A 31 -3.24 -16.98 -10.49
C ALA A 31 -4.78 -16.94 -10.56
N ASP A 32 -5.39 -15.84 -10.14
CA ASP A 32 -6.83 -15.65 -10.17
C ASP A 32 -7.30 -15.35 -11.60
N LEU A 33 -7.82 -16.38 -12.27
CA LEU A 33 -8.37 -16.30 -13.63
C LEU A 33 -9.55 -15.31 -13.77
N ASN A 34 -10.16 -14.88 -12.68
CA ASN A 34 -11.23 -13.88 -12.66
C ASN A 34 -10.72 -12.46 -12.35
N ALA A 35 -9.45 -12.30 -11.99
CA ALA A 35 -8.83 -11.01 -11.76
C ALA A 35 -8.58 -10.29 -13.10
N LYS A 36 -9.61 -9.58 -13.58
CA LYS A 36 -9.40 -8.59 -14.64
C LYS A 36 -8.67 -7.38 -14.07
N PRO A 37 -7.73 -6.79 -14.80
CA PRO A 37 -6.97 -5.63 -14.32
C PRO A 37 -7.88 -4.44 -13.94
N GLU A 38 -9.04 -4.31 -14.58
CA GLU A 38 -10.06 -3.29 -14.31
C GLU A 38 -10.76 -3.47 -12.95
N ASP A 39 -10.80 -4.71 -12.45
CA ASP A 39 -11.47 -5.07 -11.19
C ASP A 39 -10.48 -5.19 -10.02
N ILE A 40 -9.20 -4.91 -10.25
CA ILE A 40 -8.15 -4.97 -9.22
C ILE A 40 -7.85 -3.56 -8.71
N LYS A 41 -8.17 -3.33 -7.43
CA LYS A 41 -7.78 -2.12 -6.72
C LYS A 41 -6.53 -2.41 -5.87
N ARG A 42 -5.48 -1.65 -6.13
CA ARG A 42 -4.23 -1.65 -5.34
C ARG A 42 -4.24 -0.42 -4.45
N ASP A 43 -4.34 -0.65 -3.16
CA ASP A 43 -4.27 0.41 -2.16
C ASP A 43 -2.87 0.37 -1.54
N VAL A 44 -2.15 1.50 -1.62
CA VAL A 44 -0.81 1.64 -1.07
C VAL A 44 -0.88 2.63 0.07
N LYS A 45 -0.73 2.12 1.29
CA LYS A 45 -0.75 2.94 2.49
C LYS A 45 0.68 3.20 2.94
N ILE A 46 1.07 4.47 2.86
CA ILE A 46 2.39 4.94 3.25
C ILE A 46 2.31 5.42 4.71
N ILE A 47 3.00 4.73 5.61
CA ILE A 47 3.01 5.06 7.04
C ILE A 47 4.21 5.96 7.31
N VAL A 48 3.97 7.27 7.30
CA VAL A 48 4.99 8.28 7.59
C VAL A 48 5.19 8.38 9.10
N PRO A 49 6.40 8.11 9.63
CA PRO A 49 6.65 8.26 11.06
C PRO A 49 6.60 9.74 11.47
N THR A 50 6.20 9.99 12.72
CA THR A 50 6.11 11.36 13.25
C THR A 50 7.49 12.00 13.37
N ILE A 51 7.69 13.13 12.69
CA ILE A 51 8.97 13.85 12.69
C ILE A 51 8.94 14.88 13.83
N PRO A 52 9.92 14.86 14.75
CA PRO A 52 9.96 15.81 15.88
C PRO A 52 10.15 17.28 15.46
N LEU A 53 10.40 17.54 14.18
CA LEU A 53 10.51 18.90 13.61
C LEU A 53 9.18 19.65 13.59
N PHE A 54 8.04 18.95 13.57
CA PHE A 54 6.70 19.55 13.69
C PHE A 54 6.22 19.66 15.15
N SER A 55 7.09 19.35 16.13
CA SER A 55 6.69 19.19 17.53
C SER A 55 7.18 20.29 18.50
N LYS A 56 7.67 21.43 18.02
CA LYS A 56 8.06 22.54 18.91
C LYS A 56 7.54 23.91 18.43
N THR A 57 6.47 24.37 19.09
CA THR A 57 6.46 25.71 19.70
C THR A 57 7.39 25.71 20.90
#